data_AF-A0AAW1T688-F1
#
_entry.id   AF-A0AAW1T688-F1
#
_cell.length_a   1.000
_cell.length_b   1.000
_cell.length_c   1.000
_cell.angle_alpha   90.00
_cell.angle_beta   90.00
_cell.angle_gamma   90.00
#
_symmetry.space_group_name_H-M   'P 1'
#
loop_
_entity.id
_entity.type
_entity.pdbx_description
1 polymer ?
#
loop_
_entity_poly.entity_id
_entity_poly.type
_entity_poly.pdbx_seq_one_letter_code
_entity_poly.pdbx_strand_id
1 'polypeptide(L)'
;MDGIDRHTVESEEVNVLIRSPAMTNIEFVDLPGIVADPALKKEQTEGLVKGYLRDRKNLVLCVEEATCGNLDATQAVGLVNAAGRAAQTIMVLTKTDLVDPSVIRGRLWPRVMRISNESIKEFAGCVAVINRNHHEPRSLVEATEDELEELTFESRVFKKLPEMPQRMSELDSKLRSNLTVPNLIAQVEAMYRTYIIDHWQAAAQEMLEPKVDEAQQAVRRLGPPVDQLTIGQDLEQAAHTAIIQEVFLPLQQGSFTTSLASRCEGR
;
A
#
# COMPACT_ATOMS: atom_id res chain seq x y z
N MET A 1 -17.22 -41.50 -2.28
CA MET A 1 -16.34 -40.70 -3.15
C MET A 1 -16.86 -39.29 -3.05
N ASP A 2 -16.33 -38.56 -2.08
CA ASP A 2 -16.79 -37.22 -1.74
C ASP A 2 -16.53 -36.28 -2.92
N GLY A 3 -17.59 -35.61 -3.33
CA GLY A 3 -17.51 -34.55 -4.31
C GLY A 3 -16.64 -33.44 -3.74
N ILE A 4 -15.44 -33.28 -4.30
CA ILE A 4 -14.63 -32.09 -4.10
C ILE A 4 -15.51 -30.92 -4.54
N ASP A 5 -16.02 -30.15 -3.58
CA ASP A 5 -16.76 -28.93 -3.83
C ASP A 5 -15.79 -27.96 -4.51
N ARG A 6 -15.94 -27.77 -5.83
CA ARG A 6 -14.94 -27.13 -6.70
C ARG A 6 -14.80 -25.61 -6.47
N HIS A 7 -15.36 -25.09 -5.39
CA HIS A 7 -15.56 -23.66 -5.21
C HIS A 7 -15.46 -23.20 -3.75
N THR A 8 -14.65 -23.85 -2.91
CA THR A 8 -14.32 -23.36 -1.57
C THR A 8 -13.38 -22.17 -1.68
N VAL A 9 -13.68 -21.08 -0.97
CA VAL A 9 -12.76 -19.95 -0.80
C VAL A 9 -11.94 -20.21 0.46
N GLU A 10 -10.65 -20.46 0.29
CA GLU A 10 -9.71 -20.67 1.38
C GLU A 10 -8.95 -19.37 1.68
N SER A 11 -8.53 -19.20 2.93
CA SER A 11 -7.78 -18.02 3.38
C SER A 11 -6.26 -18.20 3.25
N GLU A 12 -5.79 -19.33 2.73
CA GLU A 12 -4.36 -19.56 2.52
C GLU A 12 -3.86 -18.77 1.31
N GLU A 13 -2.78 -18.02 1.51
CA GLU A 13 -2.21 -17.14 0.48
C GLU A 13 -1.22 -17.90 -0.41
N VAL A 14 -1.34 -17.71 -1.72
CA VAL A 14 -0.33 -18.15 -2.68
C VAL A 14 0.71 -17.03 -2.86
N ASN A 15 1.90 -17.25 -2.30
CA ASN A 15 2.98 -16.27 -2.32
C ASN A 15 3.88 -16.48 -3.55
N VAL A 16 3.89 -15.49 -4.46
CA VAL A 16 4.72 -15.50 -5.67
C VAL A 16 5.78 -14.42 -5.59
N LEU A 17 7.05 -14.82 -5.53
CA LEU A 17 8.18 -13.88 -5.52
C LEU A 17 8.78 -13.75 -6.92
N ILE A 18 8.61 -12.59 -7.53
CA ILE A 18 9.22 -12.25 -8.81
C ILE A 18 10.39 -11.31 -8.55
N ARG A 19 11.58 -11.64 -9.07
CA ARG A 19 12.80 -10.84 -8.92
C ARG A 19 13.30 -10.39 -10.28
N SER A 20 13.52 -9.09 -10.42
CA SER A 20 14.16 -8.49 -11.59
C SER A 20 14.92 -7.24 -11.15
N PRO A 21 16.13 -6.99 -11.68
CA PRO A 21 16.86 -5.75 -11.41
C PRO A 21 16.16 -4.50 -11.93
N ALA A 22 15.19 -4.66 -12.84
CA ALA A 22 14.41 -3.57 -13.43
C ALA A 22 13.07 -3.31 -12.73
N MET A 23 12.75 -4.04 -11.64
CA MET A 23 11.48 -3.90 -10.92
C MET A 23 11.65 -3.16 -9.60
N THR A 24 10.68 -2.31 -9.28
CA THR A 24 10.53 -1.71 -7.96
C THR A 24 10.06 -2.78 -6.97
N ASN A 25 10.54 -2.73 -5.73
CA ASN A 25 10.02 -3.57 -4.66
C ASN A 25 8.60 -3.13 -4.29
N ILE A 26 7.61 -3.80 -4.89
CA ILE A 26 6.18 -3.60 -4.66
C ILE A 26 5.53 -4.95 -4.42
N GLU A 27 4.61 -4.97 -3.47
CA GLU A 27 3.76 -6.11 -3.17
C GLU A 27 2.37 -5.87 -3.76
N PHE A 28 1.86 -6.85 -4.51
CA PHE A 28 0.51 -6.84 -5.05
C PHE A 28 -0.25 -8.01 -4.46
N VAL A 29 -1.46 -7.73 -3.99
CA VAL A 29 -2.37 -8.75 -3.49
C VAL A 29 -3.57 -8.78 -4.42
N ASP A 30 -3.75 -9.92 -5.09
CA ASP A 30 -4.97 -10.19 -5.86
C ASP A 30 -5.98 -10.87 -4.94
N LEU A 31 -7.20 -10.33 -4.90
CA LEU A 31 -8.27 -10.81 -4.04
C LEU A 31 -9.33 -11.53 -4.88
N PRO A 32 -9.97 -12.58 -4.34
CA PRO A 32 -11.07 -13.23 -5.04
C PRO A 32 -12.18 -12.21 -5.30
N GLY A 33 -12.75 -12.28 -6.51
CA GLY A 33 -13.89 -11.44 -6.88
C GLY A 33 -15.05 -11.62 -5.89
N ILE A 34 -15.70 -10.52 -5.52
CA ILE A 34 -16.78 -10.54 -4.54
C ILE A 34 -17.98 -11.27 -5.15
N VAL A 35 -18.39 -12.37 -4.51
CA VAL A 35 -19.49 -13.21 -4.97
C VAL A 35 -20.77 -12.83 -4.23
N ALA A 36 -21.88 -12.63 -4.93
CA ALA A 36 -23.17 -12.30 -4.30
C ALA A 36 -23.88 -13.52 -3.71
N ASP A 37 -23.71 -14.71 -4.30
CA ASP A 37 -24.41 -15.95 -3.94
C ASP A 37 -23.53 -17.17 -4.31
N PRO A 38 -23.45 -18.24 -3.48
CA PRO A 38 -24.11 -18.48 -2.19
C PRO A 38 -23.64 -17.55 -1.05
N ALA A 39 -24.53 -17.31 -0.09
CA ALA A 39 -24.30 -16.40 1.05
C ALA A 39 -22.99 -16.69 1.83
N LEU A 40 -22.62 -17.96 1.99
CA LEU A 40 -21.36 -18.34 2.64
C LEU A 40 -20.13 -17.80 1.89
N LYS A 41 -20.13 -17.91 0.55
CA LYS A 41 -19.01 -17.41 -0.27
C LYS A 41 -18.97 -15.89 -0.30
N LYS A 42 -20.15 -15.25 -0.25
CA LYS A 42 -20.24 -13.81 -0.07
C LYS A 42 -19.55 -13.39 1.22
N GLU A 43 -19.90 -14.02 2.35
CA GLU A 43 -19.30 -13.71 3.65
C GLU A 43 -17.78 -13.95 3.64
N GLN A 44 -17.31 -15.05 3.05
CA GLN A 44 -15.89 -15.37 2.94
C GLN A 44 -15.12 -14.34 2.09
N THR A 45 -15.58 -14.06 0.87
CA THR A 45 -14.93 -13.11 -0.04
C THR A 45 -14.97 -11.68 0.53
N GLU A 46 -16.10 -11.24 1.08
CA GLU A 46 -16.18 -9.94 1.75
C GLU A 46 -15.30 -9.86 3.00
N GLY A 47 -15.20 -10.95 3.77
CA GLY A 47 -14.36 -11.04 4.97
C GLY A 47 -12.89 -10.83 4.64
N LEU A 48 -12.39 -11.48 3.58
CA LEU A 48 -11.04 -11.31 3.08
C LEU A 48 -10.80 -9.86 2.63
N VAL A 49 -11.67 -9.31 1.79
CA VAL A 49 -11.57 -7.92 1.32
C VAL A 49 -11.56 -6.92 2.48
N LYS A 50 -12.46 -7.07 3.46
CA LYS A 50 -12.50 -6.22 4.66
C LYS A 50 -11.23 -6.34 5.50
N GLY A 51 -10.57 -7.50 5.50
CA GLY A 51 -9.26 -7.70 6.13
C GLY A 51 -8.21 -6.76 5.55
N TYR A 52 -8.03 -6.75 4.23
CA TYR A 52 -7.05 -5.88 3.56
C TYR A 52 -7.46 -4.40 3.57
N LEU A 53 -8.74 -4.08 3.53
CA LEU A 53 -9.21 -2.69 3.63
C LEU A 53 -9.00 -2.07 5.02
N ARG A 54 -8.77 -2.89 6.07
CA ARG A 54 -8.52 -2.41 7.42
C ARG A 54 -7.15 -1.75 7.57
N ASP A 55 -6.15 -2.23 6.85
CA ASP A 55 -4.82 -1.63 6.89
C ASP A 55 -4.82 -0.30 6.13
N ARG A 56 -4.54 0.77 6.87
CA ARG A 56 -4.54 2.13 6.32
C ARG A 56 -3.40 2.38 5.33
N LYS A 57 -2.38 1.52 5.32
CA LYS A 57 -1.21 1.58 4.45
C LYS A 57 -1.47 1.03 3.04
N ASN A 58 -2.53 0.25 2.87
CA ASN A 58 -2.83 -0.38 1.59
C ASN A 58 -3.41 0.61 0.58
N LEU A 59 -2.78 0.72 -0.59
CA LEU A 59 -3.40 1.33 -1.76
C LEU A 59 -4.41 0.35 -2.36
N VAL A 60 -5.55 0.85 -2.81
CA VAL A 60 -6.65 0.00 -3.29
C VAL A 60 -6.92 0.29 -4.76
N LEU A 61 -7.03 -0.77 -5.56
CA LEU A 61 -7.57 -0.71 -6.91
C LEU A 61 -9.00 -1.27 -6.88
N CYS A 62 -10.00 -0.41 -7.04
CA CYS A 62 -11.39 -0.82 -7.11
C CYS A 62 -11.77 -1.01 -8.57
N VAL A 63 -11.87 -2.26 -9.01
CA VAL A 63 -12.10 -2.60 -10.42
C VAL A 63 -13.58 -2.82 -10.66
N GLU A 64 -14.16 -2.06 -11.59
CA GLU A 64 -15.56 -2.16 -11.99
C GLU A 64 -15.70 -2.16 -13.52
N GLU A 65 -16.79 -2.73 -14.02
CA GLU A 65 -17.09 -2.65 -15.45
C GLU A 65 -17.61 -1.25 -15.80
N ALA A 66 -17.06 -0.62 -16.85
CA ALA A 66 -17.50 0.68 -17.35
C ALA A 66 -18.97 0.65 -17.83
N THR A 67 -19.47 -0.52 -18.20
CA THR A 67 -20.85 -0.78 -18.64
C THR A 67 -21.88 -0.67 -17.50
N CYS A 68 -21.44 -0.72 -16.24
CA CYS A 68 -22.33 -0.71 -15.09
C CYS A 68 -23.23 0.55 -15.07
N GLY A 69 -24.49 0.36 -14.67
CA GLY A 69 -25.47 1.43 -14.63
C GLY A 69 -25.13 2.51 -13.59
N ASN A 70 -24.80 2.09 -12.36
CA ASN A 70 -24.47 2.95 -11.23
C ASN A 70 -23.32 2.31 -10.44
N LEU A 71 -22.22 3.05 -10.25
CA LEU A 71 -21.06 2.59 -9.46
C LEU A 71 -21.41 2.45 -7.98
N ASP A 72 -22.26 3.32 -7.43
CA ASP A 72 -22.60 3.28 -6.00
C ASP A 72 -23.45 2.05 -5.63
N ALA A 73 -24.01 1.37 -6.63
CA ALA A 73 -24.76 0.14 -6.45
C ALA A 73 -23.87 -1.12 -6.45
N THR A 74 -22.58 -0.99 -6.78
CA THR A 74 -21.67 -2.15 -6.83
C THR A 74 -21.13 -2.50 -5.45
N GLN A 75 -20.87 -3.78 -5.24
CA GLN A 75 -20.44 -4.28 -3.94
C GLN A 75 -19.03 -3.78 -3.58
N ALA A 76 -18.11 -3.70 -4.55
CA ALA A 76 -16.74 -3.26 -4.29
C ALA A 76 -16.71 -1.78 -3.84
N VAL A 77 -17.45 -0.91 -4.53
CA VAL A 77 -17.59 0.51 -4.13
C VAL A 77 -18.22 0.63 -2.75
N GLY A 78 -19.26 -0.15 -2.48
CA GLY A 78 -19.89 -0.19 -1.16
C GLY A 78 -18.91 -0.56 -0.03
N LEU A 79 -18.05 -1.56 -0.24
CA LEU A 79 -17.05 -1.98 0.74
C LEU A 79 -15.96 -0.92 0.96
N VAL A 80 -15.46 -0.31 -0.12
CA VAL A 80 -14.45 0.76 -0.04
C VAL A 80 -14.99 1.97 0.74
N ASN A 81 -16.21 2.39 0.43
CA ASN A 81 -16.86 3.52 1.09
C ASN A 81 -17.15 3.19 2.56
N ALA A 82 -17.65 2.00 2.86
CA ALA A 82 -17.90 1.55 4.24
C ALA A 82 -16.62 1.49 5.08
N ALA A 83 -15.48 1.16 4.48
CA ALA A 83 -14.18 1.19 5.15
C ALA A 83 -13.56 2.60 5.25
N GLY A 84 -14.18 3.61 4.61
CA GLY A 84 -13.65 4.97 4.52
C GLY A 84 -12.30 5.01 3.82
N ARG A 85 -12.16 4.27 2.71
CA ARG A 85 -10.90 4.08 1.96
C ARG A 85 -10.87 4.77 0.60
N ALA A 86 -11.92 5.50 0.22
CA ALA A 86 -12.02 6.15 -1.10
C ALA A 86 -10.78 7.00 -1.43
N ALA A 87 -10.29 7.83 -0.51
CA ALA A 87 -9.12 8.68 -0.72
C ALA A 87 -7.80 7.92 -0.98
N GLN A 88 -7.74 6.62 -0.69
CA GLN A 88 -6.61 5.73 -0.98
C GLN A 88 -6.93 4.72 -2.09
N THR A 89 -8.02 4.93 -2.81
CA THR A 89 -8.53 4.02 -3.83
C THR A 89 -8.52 4.66 -5.20
N ILE A 90 -7.95 3.98 -6.20
CA ILE A 90 -8.14 4.31 -7.61
C ILE A 90 -9.29 3.44 -8.13
N MET A 91 -10.30 4.07 -8.72
CA MET A 91 -11.32 3.35 -9.48
C MET A 91 -10.76 2.98 -10.86
N VAL A 92 -10.90 1.73 -11.24
CA VAL A 92 -10.46 1.21 -12.54
C VAL A 92 -11.69 0.73 -13.31
N LEU A 93 -12.06 1.46 -14.36
CA LEU A 93 -13.18 1.12 -15.23
C LEU A 93 -12.69 0.22 -16.36
N THR A 94 -13.07 -1.04 -16.32
CA THR A 94 -12.69 -2.06 -17.32
C THR A 94 -13.78 -2.25 -18.37
N LYS A 95 -13.50 -3.02 -19.43
CA LYS A 95 -14.44 -3.29 -20.53
C LYS A 95 -14.98 -2.01 -21.16
N THR A 96 -14.15 -0.97 -21.23
CA THR A 96 -14.54 0.34 -21.72
C THR A 96 -14.89 0.31 -23.22
N ASP A 97 -14.30 -0.63 -23.95
CA ASP A 97 -14.62 -0.94 -25.34
C ASP A 97 -16.08 -1.39 -25.52
N LEU A 98 -16.71 -2.01 -24.51
CA LEU A 98 -18.09 -2.49 -24.56
C LEU A 98 -19.13 -1.42 -24.22
N VAL A 99 -18.71 -0.22 -23.80
CA VAL A 99 -19.64 0.88 -23.46
C VAL A 99 -20.37 1.35 -24.72
N ASP A 100 -21.69 1.48 -24.63
CA ASP A 100 -22.50 2.02 -25.73
C ASP A 100 -22.03 3.45 -26.07
N PRO A 101 -21.66 3.73 -27.33
CA PRO A 101 -21.20 5.05 -27.75
C PRO A 101 -22.16 6.20 -27.40
N SER A 102 -23.46 5.93 -27.30
CA SER A 102 -24.47 6.93 -26.95
C SER A 102 -24.38 7.41 -25.49
N VAL A 103 -23.84 6.60 -24.58
CA VAL A 103 -23.75 6.94 -23.14
C VAL A 103 -22.36 7.39 -22.70
N ILE A 104 -21.34 7.31 -23.57
CA ILE A 104 -19.96 7.69 -23.25
C ILE A 104 -19.88 9.10 -22.64
N ARG A 105 -20.47 10.10 -23.29
CA ARG A 105 -20.44 11.50 -22.80
C ARG A 105 -21.25 11.71 -21.53
N GLY A 106 -22.37 11.00 -21.39
CA GLY A 106 -23.28 11.18 -20.26
C GLY A 106 -22.85 10.39 -19.01
N ARG A 107 -22.00 9.37 -19.16
CA ARG A 107 -21.66 8.44 -18.08
C ARG A 107 -20.17 8.23 -17.92
N LEU A 108 -19.49 7.71 -18.93
CA LEU A 108 -18.06 7.37 -18.83
C LEU A 108 -17.22 8.62 -18.57
N TRP A 109 -17.42 9.69 -19.34
CA TRP A 109 -16.68 10.94 -19.23
C TRP A 109 -16.80 11.58 -17.84
N PRO A 110 -18.02 11.81 -17.29
CA PRO A 110 -18.17 12.29 -15.92
C PRO A 110 -17.48 11.43 -14.87
N ARG A 111 -17.51 10.10 -15.02
CA ARG A 111 -16.84 9.16 -14.09
C ARG A 111 -15.32 9.34 -14.13
N VAL A 112 -14.72 9.25 -15.32
CA VAL A 112 -13.28 9.39 -15.54
C VAL A 112 -12.77 10.75 -15.08
N MET A 113 -13.52 11.82 -15.35
CA MET A 113 -13.16 13.17 -14.89
C MET A 113 -13.49 13.44 -13.42
N ARG A 114 -14.14 12.48 -12.74
CA ARG A 114 -14.61 12.56 -11.34
C ARG A 114 -15.56 13.72 -11.07
N ILE A 115 -16.43 14.02 -12.03
CA ILE A 115 -17.50 15.03 -11.94
C ILE A 115 -18.91 14.41 -12.00
N SER A 116 -19.02 13.08 -11.95
CA SER A 116 -20.34 12.43 -11.84
C SER A 116 -20.94 12.64 -10.44
N ASN A 117 -22.24 12.38 -10.31
CA ASN A 117 -22.95 12.46 -9.03
C ASN A 117 -22.69 11.26 -8.11
N GLU A 118 -21.94 10.26 -8.58
CA GLU A 118 -21.59 9.05 -7.83
C GLU A 118 -20.47 9.33 -6.80
N SER A 119 -20.21 8.38 -5.90
CA SER A 119 -19.15 8.50 -4.87
C SER A 119 -17.73 8.60 -5.45
N ILE A 120 -17.56 8.37 -6.75
CA ILE A 120 -16.29 8.43 -7.49
C ILE A 120 -15.48 9.73 -7.30
N LYS A 121 -16.16 10.84 -6.98
CA LYS A 121 -15.50 12.13 -6.67
C LYS A 121 -14.58 12.05 -5.45
N GLU A 122 -14.84 11.13 -4.52
CA GLU A 122 -14.08 10.95 -3.27
C GLU A 122 -12.86 10.02 -3.45
N PHE A 123 -12.78 9.33 -4.58
CA PHE A 123 -11.69 8.39 -4.88
C PHE A 123 -10.39 9.15 -5.18
N ALA A 124 -9.22 8.52 -4.99
CA ALA A 124 -7.93 9.13 -5.32
C ALA A 124 -7.81 9.43 -6.83
N GLY A 125 -8.35 8.55 -7.66
CA GLY A 125 -8.32 8.62 -9.12
C GLY A 125 -9.42 7.76 -9.74
N CYS A 126 -9.67 7.97 -11.03
CA CYS A 126 -10.55 7.12 -11.83
C CYS A 126 -9.93 6.96 -13.21
N VAL A 127 -9.54 5.74 -13.58
CA VAL A 127 -8.90 5.44 -14.87
C VAL A 127 -9.76 4.44 -15.63
N ALA A 128 -10.00 4.69 -16.91
CA ALA A 128 -10.66 3.72 -17.78
C ALA A 128 -9.63 2.99 -18.64
N VAL A 129 -9.74 1.66 -18.67
CA VAL A 129 -8.81 0.77 -19.36
C VAL A 129 -9.58 -0.19 -20.28
N ILE A 130 -8.87 -0.70 -21.28
CA ILE A 130 -9.36 -1.75 -22.17
C ILE A 130 -8.50 -2.99 -21.92
N ASN A 131 -9.14 -4.00 -21.33
CA ASN A 131 -8.47 -5.26 -21.05
C ASN A 131 -8.30 -6.07 -22.33
N ARG A 132 -7.25 -6.88 -22.37
CA ARG A 132 -7.06 -7.88 -23.42
C ARG A 132 -8.22 -8.87 -23.46
N ASN A 133 -8.53 -9.34 -24.66
CA ASN A 133 -9.41 -10.49 -24.82
C ASN A 133 -8.61 -11.78 -24.58
N HIS A 134 -9.18 -12.76 -23.87
CA HIS A 134 -8.51 -14.04 -23.57
C HIS A 134 -8.12 -14.85 -24.82
N HIS A 135 -8.69 -14.51 -25.98
CA HIS A 135 -8.39 -15.13 -27.27
C HIS A 135 -7.32 -14.39 -28.08
N GLU A 136 -6.74 -13.31 -27.55
CA GLU A 136 -5.76 -12.51 -28.29
C GLU A 136 -4.38 -13.17 -28.30
N PRO A 137 -3.82 -13.51 -29.47
CA PRO A 137 -2.58 -14.29 -29.57
C PRO A 137 -1.30 -13.50 -29.26
N ARG A 138 -1.41 -12.17 -29.05
CA ARG A 138 -0.25 -11.29 -28.82
C ARG A 138 0.37 -11.52 -27.45
N SER A 139 1.65 -11.19 -27.29
CA SER A 139 2.29 -11.23 -25.97
C SER A 139 1.80 -10.08 -25.07
N LEU A 140 2.04 -10.16 -23.74
CA LEU A 140 1.70 -9.06 -22.84
C LEU A 140 2.49 -7.79 -23.16
N VAL A 141 3.76 -7.95 -23.57
CA VAL A 141 4.65 -6.85 -23.94
C VAL A 141 4.15 -6.12 -25.19
N GLU A 142 3.76 -6.87 -26.21
CA GLU A 142 3.19 -6.32 -27.46
C GLU A 142 1.84 -5.63 -27.25
N ALA A 143 1.09 -6.03 -26.21
CA ALA A 143 -0.17 -5.41 -25.86
C ALA A 143 0.01 -4.11 -25.04
N THR A 144 1.12 -4.00 -24.30
CA THR A 144 1.53 -2.79 -23.57
C THR A 144 2.36 -1.81 -24.39
N GLU A 145 2.70 -2.10 -25.64
CA GLU A 145 3.33 -1.15 -26.57
C GLU A 145 2.31 -0.16 -27.23
N ASP A 146 1.12 -0.05 -26.63
CA ASP A 146 0.23 1.13 -26.55
C ASP A 146 -0.28 1.84 -27.80
N GLU A 147 -0.08 1.35 -29.02
CA GLU A 147 -0.83 1.92 -30.15
C GLU A 147 -2.29 1.44 -30.17
N LEU A 148 -2.58 0.19 -29.81
CA LEU A 148 -3.91 -0.38 -30.00
C LEU A 148 -4.94 0.12 -28.98
N GLU A 149 -4.56 0.24 -27.70
CA GLU A 149 -5.45 0.77 -26.66
C GLU A 149 -5.78 2.23 -26.95
N GLU A 150 -4.77 3.06 -27.24
CA GLU A 150 -4.95 4.45 -27.64
C GLU A 150 -5.82 4.58 -28.89
N LEU A 151 -5.54 3.82 -29.96
CA LEU A 151 -6.35 3.83 -31.18
C LEU A 151 -7.80 3.38 -30.91
N THR A 152 -8.01 2.48 -29.96
CA THR A 152 -9.37 2.04 -29.59
C THR A 152 -10.11 3.15 -28.85
N PHE A 153 -9.44 3.83 -27.92
CA PHE A 153 -9.99 5.03 -27.28
C PHE A 153 -10.28 6.14 -28.30
N GLU A 154 -9.35 6.44 -29.21
CA GLU A 154 -9.56 7.41 -30.29
C GLU A 154 -10.79 7.06 -31.13
N SER A 155 -10.87 5.80 -31.55
CA SER A 155 -11.92 5.37 -32.48
C SER A 155 -13.31 5.22 -31.85
N ARG A 156 -13.41 4.95 -30.55
CA ARG A 156 -14.70 4.74 -29.86
C ARG A 156 -15.11 5.89 -28.96
N VAL A 157 -14.17 6.44 -28.20
CA VAL A 157 -14.43 7.49 -27.21
C VAL A 157 -14.36 8.89 -27.83
N PHE A 158 -13.43 9.11 -28.77
CA PHE A 158 -13.19 10.44 -29.35
C PHE A 158 -13.76 10.64 -30.78
N LYS A 159 -13.93 9.59 -31.60
CA LYS A 159 -14.29 9.65 -33.04
C LYS A 159 -15.61 10.35 -33.43
N LYS A 160 -16.45 10.74 -32.47
CA LYS A 160 -17.70 11.50 -32.72
C LYS A 160 -17.68 12.91 -32.12
N LEU A 161 -16.50 13.50 -31.94
CA LEU A 161 -16.37 14.89 -31.53
C LEU A 161 -16.53 15.79 -32.76
N PRO A 162 -17.64 16.55 -32.91
CA PRO A 162 -17.60 17.71 -33.81
C PRO A 162 -16.47 18.63 -33.34
N GLU A 163 -15.75 19.28 -34.27
CA GLU A 163 -14.63 20.17 -33.98
C GLU A 163 -14.90 21.03 -32.74
N MET A 164 -14.18 20.76 -31.66
CA MET A 164 -14.46 21.30 -30.34
C MET A 164 -13.76 22.67 -30.18
N PRO A 165 -14.41 23.73 -29.67
CA PRO A 165 -13.79 25.02 -29.42
C PRO A 165 -12.73 24.99 -28.29
N GLN A 166 -11.78 25.93 -28.31
CA GLN A 166 -10.55 25.97 -27.49
C GLN A 166 -10.69 25.72 -25.97
N ARG A 167 -11.83 26.01 -25.35
CA ARG A 167 -12.11 25.68 -23.93
C ARG A 167 -12.15 24.18 -23.62
N MET A 168 -12.23 23.33 -24.64
CA MET A 168 -12.27 21.86 -24.50
C MET A 168 -10.88 21.22 -24.41
N SER A 169 -9.79 21.94 -24.70
CA SER A 169 -8.42 21.38 -24.73
C SER A 169 -7.97 20.87 -23.35
N GLU A 170 -8.30 21.61 -22.29
CA GLU A 170 -7.99 21.20 -20.90
C GLU A 170 -8.82 19.98 -20.47
N LEU A 171 -10.07 19.92 -20.91
CA LEU A 171 -10.97 18.81 -20.62
C LEU A 171 -10.50 17.53 -21.33
N ASP A 172 -10.10 17.64 -22.60
CA ASP A 172 -9.54 16.55 -23.39
C ASP A 172 -8.21 16.07 -22.80
N SER A 173 -7.33 16.99 -22.40
CA SER A 173 -6.07 16.64 -21.72
C SER A 173 -6.33 15.87 -20.42
N LYS A 174 -7.26 16.35 -19.58
CA LYS A 174 -7.63 15.67 -18.33
C LYS A 174 -8.31 14.32 -18.58
N LEU A 175 -9.14 14.20 -19.62
CA LEU A 175 -9.75 12.93 -19.96
C LEU A 175 -8.67 11.93 -20.38
N ARG A 176 -7.77 12.34 -21.29
CA ARG A 176 -6.68 11.51 -21.81
C ARG A 176 -5.72 11.04 -20.72
N SER A 177 -5.41 11.87 -19.72
CA SER A 177 -4.56 11.48 -18.59
C SER A 177 -5.21 10.47 -17.64
N ASN A 178 -6.47 10.10 -17.87
CA ASN A 178 -7.25 9.14 -17.08
C ASN A 178 -7.81 7.99 -17.95
N LEU A 179 -7.23 7.78 -19.14
CA LEU A 179 -7.48 6.61 -19.97
C LEU A 179 -6.19 5.80 -20.08
N THR A 180 -6.28 4.52 -20.42
CA THR A 180 -5.15 3.62 -20.68
C THR A 180 -4.43 3.05 -19.45
N VAL A 181 -3.85 1.87 -19.63
CA VAL A 181 -3.06 1.17 -18.61
C VAL A 181 -1.80 1.95 -18.19
N PRO A 182 -1.02 2.57 -19.09
CA PRO A 182 0.11 3.42 -18.71
C PRO A 182 -0.24 4.54 -17.73
N ASN A 183 -1.38 5.21 -17.94
CA ASN A 183 -1.81 6.27 -17.03
C ASN A 183 -2.28 5.70 -15.69
N LEU A 184 -2.86 4.48 -15.66
CA LEU A 184 -3.11 3.79 -14.40
C LEU A 184 -1.81 3.50 -13.64
N ILE A 185 -0.79 2.97 -14.32
CA ILE A 185 0.52 2.71 -13.72
C ILE A 185 1.12 4.01 -13.16
N ALA A 186 1.11 5.09 -13.94
CA ALA A 186 1.61 6.39 -13.49
C ALA A 186 0.87 6.92 -12.24
N GLN A 187 -0.44 6.70 -12.13
CA GLN A 187 -1.20 7.08 -10.93
C GLN A 187 -0.85 6.22 -9.72
N VAL A 188 -0.68 4.90 -9.90
CA VAL A 188 -0.25 4.00 -8.83
C VAL A 188 1.14 4.38 -8.32
N GLU A 189 2.09 4.64 -9.24
CA GLU A 189 3.44 5.10 -8.90
C GLU A 189 3.42 6.43 -8.15
N ALA A 190 2.61 7.39 -8.59
CA ALA A 190 2.46 8.67 -7.91
C ALA A 190 1.94 8.49 -6.48
N MET A 191 0.90 7.68 -6.27
CA MET A 191 0.37 7.39 -4.93
C MET A 191 1.39 6.69 -4.04
N TYR A 192 2.13 5.72 -4.58
CA TYR A 192 3.17 5.01 -3.85
C TYR A 192 4.31 5.94 -3.44
N ARG A 193 4.74 6.82 -4.36
CA ARG A 193 5.77 7.84 -4.08
C ARG A 193 5.32 8.81 -2.98
N THR A 194 4.10 9.31 -3.05
CA THR A 194 3.52 10.17 -2.01
C THR A 194 3.50 9.46 -0.67
N TYR A 195 3.07 8.20 -0.63
CA TYR A 195 3.07 7.41 0.60
C TYR A 195 4.47 7.24 1.19
N ILE A 196 5.48 6.98 0.36
CA ILE A 196 6.88 6.85 0.81
C ILE A 196 7.35 8.15 1.48
N ILE A 197 7.13 9.29 0.82
CA ILE A 197 7.60 10.60 1.28
C ILE A 197 6.87 11.01 2.57
N ASP A 198 5.54 10.90 2.58
CA ASP A 198 4.72 11.49 3.64
C ASP A 198 4.65 10.60 4.90
N HIS A 199 4.82 9.28 4.76
CA HIS A 199 4.57 8.33 5.86
C HIS A 199 5.78 7.45 6.13
N TRP A 200 6.29 6.76 5.10
CA TRP A 200 7.32 5.74 5.30
C TRP A 200 8.63 6.34 5.78
N GLN A 201 9.06 7.47 5.20
CA GLN A 201 10.32 8.11 5.57
C GLN A 201 10.35 8.49 7.05
N ALA A 202 9.31 9.15 7.55
CA ALA A 202 9.21 9.56 8.95
C ALA A 202 9.18 8.34 9.89
N ALA A 203 8.36 7.34 9.58
CA ALA A 203 8.28 6.12 10.38
C ALA A 203 9.59 5.33 10.40
N ALA A 204 10.33 5.30 9.29
CA ALA A 204 11.64 4.67 9.21
C ALA A 204 12.67 5.42 10.06
N GLN A 205 12.66 6.76 10.04
CA GLN A 205 13.54 7.58 10.88
C GLN A 205 13.27 7.34 12.37
N GLU A 206 12.00 7.41 12.80
CA GLU A 206 11.60 7.16 14.19
C GLU A 206 12.03 5.76 14.69
N MET A 207 12.00 4.76 13.81
CA MET A 207 12.45 3.40 14.13
C MET A 207 13.97 3.25 14.19
N LEU A 208 14.71 3.99 13.36
CA LEU A 208 16.15 3.84 13.20
C LEU A 208 16.96 4.70 14.17
N GLU A 209 16.49 5.90 14.51
CA GLU A 209 17.14 6.81 15.46
C GLU A 209 17.57 6.13 16.78
N PRO A 210 16.68 5.42 17.52
CA PRO A 210 17.09 4.78 18.78
C PRO A 210 18.14 3.69 18.57
N LYS A 211 18.12 2.99 17.43
CA LYS A 211 19.11 1.94 17.10
C LYS A 211 20.47 2.55 16.77
N VAL A 212 20.47 3.69 16.09
CA VAL A 212 21.69 4.47 15.82
C VAL A 212 22.28 4.96 17.13
N ASP A 213 21.46 5.49 18.04
CA ASP A 213 21.92 5.95 19.35
C ASP A 213 22.49 4.82 20.20
N GLU A 214 21.82 3.67 20.23
CA GLU A 214 22.31 2.47 20.92
C GLU A 214 23.66 2.02 20.35
N ALA A 215 23.78 1.94 19.02
CA ALA A 215 25.03 1.58 18.36
C ALA A 215 26.15 2.60 18.67
N GLN A 216 25.84 3.90 18.66
CA GLN A 216 26.81 4.93 19.02
C GLN A 216 27.25 4.83 20.48
N GLN A 217 26.34 4.53 21.40
CA GLN A 217 26.67 4.29 22.80
C GLN A 217 27.56 3.05 22.95
N ALA A 218 27.26 1.97 22.22
CA ALA A 218 28.09 0.77 22.22
C ALA A 218 29.50 1.06 21.69
N VAL A 219 29.63 1.83 20.60
CA VAL A 219 30.93 2.27 20.07
C VAL A 219 31.69 3.10 21.11
N ARG A 220 31.02 4.04 21.80
CA ARG A 220 31.66 4.83 22.86
C ARG A 220 32.16 3.97 24.02
N ARG A 221 31.46 2.88 24.37
CA ARG A 221 31.89 1.94 25.42
C ARG A 221 33.13 1.13 25.03
N LEU A 222 33.41 0.96 23.74
CA LEU A 222 34.63 0.28 23.27
C LEU A 222 35.89 1.13 23.45
N GLY A 223 35.74 2.41 23.80
CA GLY A 223 36.85 3.34 23.97
C GLY A 223 37.34 3.95 22.65
N PRO A 224 38.42 4.74 22.70
CA PRO A 224 39.00 5.34 21.51
C PRO A 224 39.56 4.28 20.56
N PRO A 225 39.59 4.56 19.25
CA PRO A 225 40.10 3.61 18.26
C PRO A 225 41.61 3.36 18.47
N VAL A 226 42.06 2.16 18.06
CA VAL A 226 43.40 1.62 18.39
C VAL A 226 44.55 2.50 17.88
N ASP A 227 44.34 3.23 16.80
CA ASP A 227 45.29 4.19 16.21
C ASP A 227 45.44 5.48 17.02
N GLN A 228 44.52 5.74 17.96
CA GLN A 228 44.54 6.87 18.90
C GLN A 228 45.00 6.46 20.30
N LEU A 229 45.18 5.16 20.56
CA LEU A 229 45.68 4.68 21.83
C LEU A 229 47.18 5.00 21.95
N THR A 230 47.55 5.80 22.95
CA THR A 230 48.95 5.98 23.35
C THR A 230 49.22 5.08 24.55
N ILE A 231 50.10 4.09 24.35
CA ILE A 231 50.42 2.98 25.27
C ILE A 231 50.79 3.45 26.70
N GLY A 232 51.12 4.72 26.91
CA GLY A 232 51.43 5.28 28.23
C GLY A 232 50.25 5.91 29.00
N GLN A 233 49.36 6.67 28.34
CA GLN A 233 48.34 7.47 29.03
C GLN A 233 47.03 6.70 29.24
N ASP A 234 46.69 5.79 28.32
CA ASP A 234 45.41 5.07 28.35
C ASP A 234 45.41 3.89 29.34
N LEU A 235 46.59 3.33 29.65
CA LEU A 235 46.76 2.29 30.67
C LEU A 235 46.52 2.84 32.09
N GLU A 236 46.90 4.09 32.37
CA GLU A 236 46.62 4.76 33.66
C GLU A 236 45.13 5.08 33.81
N GLN A 237 44.45 5.52 32.74
CA GLN A 237 43.02 5.81 32.77
C GLN A 237 42.15 4.55 32.90
N ALA A 238 42.53 3.45 32.23
CA ALA A 238 41.86 2.16 32.38
C ALA A 238 42.02 1.60 33.80
N ALA A 239 43.21 1.72 34.39
CA ALA A 239 43.47 1.31 35.78
C ALA A 239 42.65 2.13 36.79
N HIS A 240 42.56 3.46 36.61
CA HIS A 240 41.75 4.32 37.48
C HIS A 240 40.24 3.99 37.41
N THR A 241 39.72 3.68 36.21
CA THR A 241 38.30 3.37 36.02
C THR A 241 37.92 2.01 36.62
N ALA A 242 38.80 1.01 36.48
CA ALA A 242 38.62 -0.31 37.09
C ALA A 242 38.66 -0.26 38.62
N ILE A 243 39.57 0.53 39.20
CA ILE A 243 39.67 0.72 40.66
C ILE A 243 38.39 1.39 41.21
N ILE A 244 37.81 2.36 40.51
CA ILE A 244 36.58 3.03 40.97
C ILE A 244 35.38 2.06 40.94
N GLN A 245 35.26 1.18 39.94
CA GLN A 245 34.16 0.21 39.87
C GLN A 245 34.28 -0.93 40.89
N GLU A 246 35.49 -1.42 41.18
CA GLU A 246 35.68 -2.50 42.18
C GLU A 246 35.66 -1.98 43.63
N VAL A 247 36.13 -0.75 43.89
CA VAL A 247 36.31 -0.25 45.27
C VAL A 247 35.11 0.55 45.78
N PHE A 248 34.39 1.29 44.93
CA PHE A 248 33.38 2.25 45.42
C PHE A 248 31.93 1.75 45.42
N LEU A 249 31.56 0.76 44.61
CA LEU A 249 30.21 0.18 44.60
C LEU A 249 29.87 -0.70 45.83
N PRO A 250 30.82 -1.45 46.44
CA PRO A 250 30.51 -2.25 47.64
C PRO A 250 30.36 -1.42 48.92
N LEU A 251 30.90 -0.19 48.98
CA LEU A 251 30.96 0.61 50.21
C LEU A 251 29.66 1.36 50.54
N GLN A 252 28.69 1.43 49.62
CA GLN A 252 27.37 2.02 49.92
C GLN A 252 26.30 1.01 50.38
N GLN A 253 26.55 -0.30 50.30
CA GLN A 253 25.60 -1.32 50.78
C GLN A 253 25.93 -1.87 52.18
N GLY A 254 26.95 -1.35 52.84
CA GLY A 254 27.45 -1.84 54.12
C GLY A 254 27.11 -0.97 55.34
N SER A 255 25.85 -0.59 55.58
CA SER A 255 25.45 -0.19 56.94
C SER A 255 23.96 -0.42 57.19
N PHE A 256 23.64 -1.45 57.97
CA PHE A 256 22.64 -1.52 59.05
C PHE A 256 22.32 -3.00 59.39
N THR A 257 23.20 -3.61 60.17
CA THR A 257 22.88 -4.60 61.22
C THR A 257 23.65 -4.09 62.45
N THR A 258 23.13 -3.98 63.68
CA THR A 258 22.39 -4.90 64.55
C THR A 258 21.86 -4.04 65.72
N SER A 259 20.71 -4.28 66.34
CA SER A 259 20.56 -5.15 67.52
C SER A 259 19.26 -4.80 68.25
N LEU A 260 18.41 -5.80 68.55
CA LEU A 260 18.04 -6.16 69.93
C LEU A 260 16.93 -7.21 69.91
N ALA A 261 17.31 -8.42 70.34
CA ALA A 261 16.38 -9.43 70.81
C ALA A 261 15.66 -8.93 72.07
N SER A 262 14.35 -9.13 72.16
CA SER A 262 13.77 -10.04 73.15
C SER A 262 12.23 -10.05 73.12
N ARG A 263 11.68 -11.27 73.30
CA ARG A 263 10.42 -11.64 73.96
C ARG A 263 9.09 -11.08 73.41
N CYS A 264 8.24 -11.99 72.93
CA CYS A 264 7.15 -12.55 73.74
C CYS A 264 6.54 -13.78 73.07
N GLU A 265 6.47 -14.88 73.84
CA GLU A 265 5.60 -16.03 73.62
C GLU A 265 4.13 -15.62 73.79
N GLY A 266 3.20 -16.35 73.13
CA GLY A 266 1.85 -16.51 73.67
C GLY A 266 0.69 -16.50 72.67
N ARG A 267 0.23 -17.73 72.36
CA ARG A 267 -1.06 -18.16 71.78
C ARG A 267 -1.22 -18.13 70.27
#